data_AF-A0A2N3HGA1-F1
#
_entry.id   AF-A0A2N3HGA1-F1
#
_cell.length_a   1.000
_cell.length_b   1.000
_cell.length_c   1.000
_cell.angle_alpha   90.00
_cell.angle_beta   90.00
_cell.angle_gamma   90.00
#
_symmetry.space_group_name_H-M   'P 1'
#
loop_
_entity.id
_entity.type
_entity.pdbx_description
1 polymer ?
#
loop_
_entity_poly.entity_id
_entity_poly.type
_entity_poly.pdbx_seq_one_letter_code
_entity_poly.pdbx_strand_id
1 'polypeptide(L)'
;MKKLALHWKILIGMTLGIIWALLSSSLGWSAFTINWIDPFGTIFINLLKLIAVPLVLFSIIGGVANIGDPASLGRMGGKTLLIYLLTTVMAISLGLLLVNVIKPGKLIDEDSRIDNRINYEIWAASEGHEVKDGINYLQDPNLKDRVQEISKLSNAQLSEASVSDKIENVKNQEQVSPLQPLVDIVPENFVAALSNNGLMLQIIFFALFFGVCLLFIDNEKSQPVLNIVDGINEVFLKMVDLVMQAAPFFVFALLAGVVSKMAGNDIGKVIEIFKGLSWYSLTVLIGLLLMIFVVYPGILKLFVKKIPYLGFFKAMGPAQTLAFSTSSSAATLPVTMECVEQNLGVDKKVSSFVLPIGATVNMDGTSLYQAVAVIFLAQLHMIDLTFGQQLTIVITTTLASIGSAAVPSAGLVMLIVVLNSVGLNPAWIAIIFPVDRILDMFRTVVNVTGDSVVCSIIADGENMLHFEDIKDPSKTFDLDS
;
A
#
# COMPACT_ATOMS: atom_id res chain seq x y z
N MET A 1 -32.03 -21.75 3.04
CA MET A 1 -30.69 -21.58 3.65
C MET A 1 -30.30 -20.11 3.50
N LYS A 2 -29.84 -19.43 4.56
CA LYS A 2 -29.38 -18.03 4.44
C LYS A 2 -28.18 -18.01 3.48
N LYS A 3 -28.22 -17.19 2.42
CA LYS A 3 -27.05 -16.99 1.54
C LYS A 3 -25.90 -16.44 2.41
N LEU A 4 -24.72 -17.05 2.33
CA LEU A 4 -23.52 -16.56 3.01
C LEU A 4 -23.13 -15.20 2.43
N ALA A 5 -22.73 -14.27 3.31
CA ALA A 5 -22.30 -12.95 2.86
C ALA A 5 -20.98 -13.02 2.08
N LEU A 6 -20.80 -12.11 1.13
CA LEU A 6 -19.69 -12.12 0.17
C LEU A 6 -18.32 -12.12 0.85
N HIS A 7 -18.10 -11.28 1.87
CA HIS A 7 -16.82 -11.26 2.61
C HIS A 7 -16.49 -12.62 3.24
N TRP A 8 -17.48 -13.36 3.75
CA TRP A 8 -17.27 -14.73 4.24
C TRP A 8 -16.91 -15.70 3.11
N LYS A 9 -17.53 -15.57 1.93
CA LYS A 9 -17.15 -16.38 0.77
C LYS A 9 -15.70 -16.08 0.33
N ILE A 10 -15.31 -14.81 0.32
CA ILE A 10 -13.94 -14.40 -0.01
C ILE A 10 -12.96 -14.95 1.04
N LEU A 11 -13.27 -14.83 2.33
CA LEU A 11 -12.46 -15.41 3.41
C LEU A 11 -12.31 -16.93 3.27
N ILE A 12 -13.39 -17.64 2.94
CA ILE A 12 -13.33 -19.08 2.67
C ILE A 12 -12.43 -19.38 1.47
N GLY A 13 -12.59 -18.65 0.36
CA GLY A 13 -11.74 -18.78 -0.82
C GLY A 13 -10.26 -18.56 -0.49
N MET A 14 -9.96 -17.51 0.27
CA MET A 14 -8.62 -17.18 0.76
C MET A 14 -8.02 -18.31 1.60
N THR A 15 -8.76 -18.81 2.61
CA THR A 15 -8.31 -19.93 3.45
C THR A 15 -8.07 -21.20 2.64
N LEU A 16 -8.98 -21.54 1.72
CA LEU A 16 -8.83 -22.69 0.84
C LEU A 16 -7.60 -22.53 -0.08
N GLY A 17 -7.31 -21.32 -0.56
CA GLY A 17 -6.15 -21.04 -1.41
C GLY A 17 -4.83 -21.28 -0.67
N ILE A 18 -4.75 -20.83 0.59
CA ILE A 18 -3.59 -21.08 1.46
C ILE A 18 -3.42 -22.58 1.74
N ILE A 19 -4.50 -23.27 2.10
CA ILE A 19 -4.47 -24.73 2.35
C ILE A 19 -4.02 -25.47 1.10
N TRP A 20 -4.56 -25.12 -0.06
CA TRP A 20 -4.16 -25.70 -1.35
C TRP A 20 -2.67 -25.46 -1.64
N ALA A 21 -2.17 -24.24 -1.44
CA ALA A 21 -0.76 -23.93 -1.67
C ALA A 21 0.16 -24.80 -0.82
N LEU A 22 -0.13 -24.94 0.47
CA LEU A 22 0.66 -25.77 1.39
C LEU A 22 0.62 -27.25 0.99
N LEU A 23 -0.56 -27.78 0.64
CA LEU A 23 -0.71 -29.15 0.16
C LEU A 23 0.06 -29.36 -1.15
N SER A 24 -0.14 -28.47 -2.13
CA SER A 24 0.54 -28.55 -3.44
C SER A 24 2.05 -28.45 -3.30
N SER A 25 2.56 -27.64 -2.37
CA SER A 25 3.98 -27.54 -2.06
C SER A 25 4.51 -28.87 -1.49
N SER A 26 3.81 -29.44 -0.50
CA SER A 26 4.20 -30.72 0.12
C SER A 26 4.20 -31.91 -0.84
N LEU A 27 3.34 -31.87 -1.86
CA LEU A 27 3.21 -32.92 -2.88
C LEU A 27 4.08 -32.68 -4.11
N GLY A 28 4.86 -31.59 -4.15
CA GLY A 28 5.71 -31.22 -5.29
C GLY A 28 4.94 -30.67 -6.51
N TRP A 29 3.70 -30.23 -6.32
CA TRP A 29 2.79 -29.69 -7.34
C TRP A 29 2.82 -28.17 -7.45
N SER A 30 3.82 -27.49 -6.88
CA SER A 30 3.91 -26.02 -6.94
C SER A 30 3.89 -25.49 -8.38
N ALA A 31 4.56 -26.19 -9.31
CA ALA A 31 4.55 -25.86 -10.73
C ALA A 31 3.15 -25.94 -11.35
N PHE A 32 2.31 -26.90 -10.93
CA PHE A 32 0.92 -26.96 -11.37
C PHE A 32 0.13 -25.76 -10.86
N THR A 33 0.25 -25.43 -9.57
CA THR A 33 -0.41 -24.26 -8.97
C THR A 33 0.00 -22.97 -9.69
N ILE A 34 1.29 -22.79 -9.97
CA ILE A 34 1.81 -21.60 -10.66
C ILE A 34 1.35 -21.52 -12.12
N ASN A 35 1.28 -22.64 -12.84
CA ASN A 35 0.97 -22.62 -14.27
C ASN A 35 -0.53 -22.68 -14.60
N TRP A 36 -1.35 -23.25 -13.70
CA TRP A 36 -2.77 -23.51 -13.99
C TRP A 36 -3.75 -22.84 -13.03
N ILE A 37 -3.32 -22.46 -11.82
CA ILE A 37 -4.19 -21.82 -10.83
C ILE A 37 -3.88 -20.32 -10.73
N ASP A 38 -2.62 -19.94 -10.54
CA ASP A 38 -2.19 -18.54 -10.46
C ASP A 38 -2.63 -17.64 -11.64
N PRO A 39 -2.73 -18.12 -12.90
CA PRO A 39 -3.25 -17.31 -13.99
C PRO A 39 -4.66 -16.77 -13.75
N PHE A 40 -5.54 -17.51 -13.06
CA PHE A 40 -6.86 -17.00 -12.69
C PHE A 40 -6.77 -15.84 -11.69
N GLY A 41 -5.82 -15.88 -10.76
CA GLY A 41 -5.52 -14.76 -9.88
C GLY A 41 -5.01 -13.53 -10.67
N THR A 42 -4.17 -13.76 -11.68
CA THR A 42 -3.69 -12.68 -12.56
C THR A 42 -4.83 -12.07 -13.39
N ILE A 43 -5.73 -12.89 -13.94
CA ILE A 43 -6.93 -12.43 -14.65
C ILE A 43 -7.77 -11.53 -13.75
N PHE A 44 -7.96 -11.92 -12.49
CA PHE A 44 -8.73 -11.13 -11.53
C PHE A 44 -8.15 -9.74 -11.29
N ILE A 45 -6.84 -9.66 -11.04
CA ILE A 45 -6.15 -8.38 -10.87
C ILE A 45 -6.27 -7.52 -12.13
N ASN A 46 -6.16 -8.12 -13.31
CA ASN A 46 -6.30 -7.40 -14.57
C ASN A 46 -7.72 -6.87 -14.78
N LEU A 47 -8.77 -7.62 -14.42
CA LEU A 47 -10.16 -7.17 -14.47
C LEU A 47 -10.40 -5.97 -13.54
N LEU A 48 -9.89 -6.04 -12.31
CA LEU A 48 -10.03 -4.93 -11.37
C LEU A 48 -9.27 -3.67 -11.83
N LYS A 49 -8.04 -3.84 -12.35
CA LYS A 49 -7.25 -2.73 -12.91
C LYS A 49 -7.90 -2.12 -14.15
N LEU A 50 -8.50 -2.95 -15.01
CA LEU A 50 -9.25 -2.51 -16.18
C LEU A 50 -10.43 -1.61 -15.80
N ILE A 51 -11.11 -1.92 -14.69
CA ILE A 51 -12.23 -1.13 -14.18
C ILE A 51 -11.73 0.13 -13.46
N ALA A 52 -10.66 0.02 -12.68
CA ALA A 52 -10.20 1.07 -11.77
C ALA A 52 -9.87 2.40 -12.49
N VAL A 53 -9.05 2.39 -13.54
CA VAL A 53 -8.61 3.64 -14.19
C VAL A 53 -9.77 4.45 -14.81
N PRO A 54 -10.63 3.85 -15.66
CA PRO A 54 -11.80 4.55 -16.19
C PRO A 54 -12.77 4.98 -15.08
N LEU A 55 -13.04 4.11 -14.10
CA LEU A 55 -13.96 4.43 -13.01
C LEU A 55 -13.47 5.66 -12.23
N VAL A 56 -12.17 5.73 -11.90
CA VAL A 56 -11.55 6.89 -11.25
C VAL A 56 -11.78 8.16 -12.06
N LEU A 57 -11.44 8.12 -13.35
CA LEU A 57 -11.59 9.26 -14.25
C LEU A 57 -13.04 9.79 -14.24
N PHE A 58 -14.01 8.93 -14.55
CA PHE A 58 -15.40 9.34 -14.68
C PHE A 58 -16.04 9.68 -13.34
N SER A 59 -15.69 8.97 -12.27
CA SER A 59 -16.16 9.27 -10.92
C SER A 59 -15.70 10.64 -10.46
N ILE A 60 -14.41 10.98 -10.62
CA ILE A 60 -13.91 12.29 -10.21
C ILE A 60 -14.56 13.40 -11.05
N ILE A 61 -14.66 13.24 -12.38
CA ILE A 61 -15.30 14.25 -13.23
C ILE A 61 -16.74 14.50 -12.77
N GLY A 62 -17.52 13.44 -12.58
CA GLY A 62 -18.91 13.54 -12.12
C GLY A 62 -19.01 14.10 -10.69
N GLY A 63 -18.17 13.64 -9.77
CA GLY A 63 -18.14 14.11 -8.38
C GLY A 63 -17.83 15.60 -8.26
N VAL A 64 -16.80 16.07 -8.96
CA VAL A 64 -16.40 17.48 -8.98
C VAL A 64 -17.48 18.36 -9.59
N ALA A 65 -18.00 17.98 -10.76
CA ALA A 65 -19.00 18.78 -11.46
C ALA A 65 -20.33 18.85 -10.68
N ASN A 66 -20.65 17.84 -9.88
CA ASN A 66 -21.88 17.80 -9.07
C ASN A 66 -21.78 18.52 -7.71
N ILE A 67 -20.58 18.92 -7.26
CA ILE A 67 -20.37 19.73 -6.04
C ILE A 67 -20.86 21.18 -6.22
N GLY A 68 -20.92 21.67 -7.46
CA GLY A 68 -21.59 22.92 -7.84
C GLY A 68 -20.81 24.23 -7.59
N ASP A 69 -19.89 24.28 -6.62
CA ASP A 69 -19.07 25.47 -6.34
C ASP A 69 -17.57 25.12 -6.12
N PRO A 70 -16.65 25.72 -6.90
CA PRO A 70 -15.20 25.57 -6.71
C PRO A 70 -14.69 25.87 -5.28
N ALA A 71 -15.32 26.79 -4.54
CA ALA A 71 -14.87 27.11 -3.18
C ALA A 71 -15.14 25.94 -2.21
N SER A 72 -16.23 25.20 -2.42
CA SER A 72 -16.54 23.99 -1.65
C SER A 72 -15.56 22.86 -1.97
N LEU A 73 -15.17 22.71 -3.25
CA LEU A 73 -14.14 21.77 -3.67
C LEU A 73 -12.79 22.06 -2.99
N GLY A 74 -12.34 23.33 -2.99
CA GLY A 74 -11.10 23.74 -2.34
C GLY A 74 -11.09 23.45 -0.83
N ARG A 75 -12.22 23.72 -0.15
CA ARG A 75 -12.37 23.42 1.29
C ARG A 75 -12.33 21.92 1.57
N MET A 76 -13.06 21.10 0.81
CA MET A 76 -13.06 19.65 0.99
C MET A 76 -11.70 19.04 0.67
N GLY A 77 -11.07 19.44 -0.43
CA GLY A 77 -9.74 18.99 -0.83
C GLY A 77 -8.67 19.34 0.20
N GLY A 78 -8.67 20.59 0.67
CA GLY A 78 -7.75 21.04 1.71
C GLY A 78 -7.90 20.27 3.03
N LYS A 79 -9.14 20.06 3.50
CA LYS A 79 -9.40 19.23 4.69
C LYS A 79 -8.94 17.78 4.49
N THR A 80 -9.23 17.20 3.32
CA THR A 80 -8.88 15.81 2.99
C THR A 80 -7.37 15.61 3.03
N LEU A 81 -6.60 16.44 2.30
CA LEU A 81 -5.14 16.36 2.28
C LEU A 81 -4.52 16.60 3.65
N LEU A 82 -5.07 17.54 4.43
CA LEU A 82 -4.61 17.79 5.79
C LEU A 82 -4.82 16.58 6.69
N ILE A 83 -6.00 15.95 6.64
CA ILE A 83 -6.29 14.75 7.44
C ILE A 83 -5.37 13.60 7.02
N TYR A 84 -5.18 13.36 5.71
CA TYR A 84 -4.25 12.33 5.23
C TYR A 84 -2.81 12.58 5.72
N LEU A 85 -2.33 13.83 5.63
CA LEU A 85 -1.00 14.17 6.13
C LEU A 85 -0.87 13.87 7.64
N LEU A 86 -1.88 14.22 8.42
CA LEU A 86 -1.90 13.97 9.86
C LEU A 86 -1.95 12.47 10.16
N THR A 87 -2.77 11.68 9.46
CA THR A 87 -2.84 10.23 9.66
C THR A 87 -1.55 9.53 9.26
N THR A 88 -0.89 9.98 8.19
CA THR A 88 0.42 9.46 7.78
C THR A 88 1.49 9.74 8.82
N VAL A 89 1.58 10.96 9.33
CA VAL A 89 2.52 11.30 10.41
C VAL A 89 2.23 10.49 11.68
N MET A 90 0.97 10.27 12.03
CA MET A 90 0.58 9.40 13.14
C MET A 90 1.01 7.95 12.91
N ALA A 91 0.82 7.41 11.71
CA ALA A 91 1.20 6.04 11.35
C ALA A 91 2.72 5.83 11.40
N ILE A 92 3.49 6.78 10.86
CA ILE A 92 4.96 6.78 10.95
C ILE A 92 5.40 6.85 12.41
N SER A 93 4.83 7.76 13.19
CA SER A 93 5.17 7.94 14.60
C SER A 93 4.89 6.68 15.42
N LEU A 94 3.77 6.00 15.14
CA LEU A 94 3.45 4.70 15.74
C LEU A 94 4.48 3.64 15.35
N GLY A 95 4.85 3.55 14.06
CA GLY A 95 5.89 2.65 13.57
C GLY A 95 7.24 2.87 14.27
N LEU A 96 7.69 4.13 14.33
CA LEU A 96 8.92 4.54 15.02
C LEU A 96 8.85 4.21 16.51
N LEU A 97 7.72 4.49 17.18
CA LEU A 97 7.55 4.15 18.58
C LEU A 97 7.72 2.63 18.80
N LEU A 98 7.01 1.81 18.04
CA LEU A 98 7.04 0.36 18.18
C LEU A 98 8.43 -0.23 17.93
N VAL A 99 9.10 0.18 16.85
CA VAL A 99 10.42 -0.38 16.50
C VAL A 99 11.54 0.07 17.45
N ASN A 100 11.44 1.27 18.02
CA ASN A 100 12.39 1.74 19.03
C ASN A 100 12.15 1.11 20.42
N VAL A 101 10.91 0.70 20.72
CA VAL A 101 10.58 -0.02 21.96
C VAL A 101 10.94 -1.50 21.86
N ILE A 102 10.53 -2.18 20.79
CA ILE A 102 10.73 -3.63 20.60
C ILE A 102 12.18 -3.93 20.20
N LYS A 103 12.82 -3.04 19.43
CA LYS A 103 14.17 -3.19 18.89
C LYS A 103 14.40 -4.54 18.19
N PRO A 104 13.56 -4.89 17.19
CA PRO A 104 13.57 -6.22 16.58
C PRO A 104 14.91 -6.60 15.94
N GLY A 105 15.72 -5.63 15.49
CA GLY A 105 17.04 -5.91 14.91
C GLY A 105 18.09 -6.32 15.95
N LYS A 106 17.89 -6.00 17.24
CA LYS A 106 18.80 -6.42 18.33
C LYS A 106 18.49 -7.82 18.86
N LEU A 107 17.36 -8.41 18.44
CA LEU A 107 16.95 -9.78 18.80
C LEU A 107 17.58 -10.85 17.88
N ILE A 108 18.33 -10.42 16.88
CA ILE A 108 19.11 -11.29 16.00
C ILE A 108 20.48 -11.51 16.64
N ASP A 109 21.02 -12.70 16.41
CA ASP A 109 22.32 -13.15 16.89
C ASP A 109 23.43 -12.10 16.69
N GLU A 110 24.23 -11.88 17.73
CA GLU A 110 25.22 -10.81 17.77
C GLU A 110 26.32 -11.02 16.74
N ASP A 111 26.79 -12.26 16.59
CA ASP A 111 27.82 -12.60 15.60
C ASP A 111 27.32 -12.29 14.18
N SER A 112 26.11 -12.70 13.84
CA SER A 112 25.49 -12.39 12.54
C SER A 112 25.40 -10.87 12.29
N ARG A 113 25.13 -10.09 13.33
CA ARG A 113 25.07 -8.61 13.24
C ARG A 113 26.44 -7.98 13.07
N ILE A 114 27.50 -8.56 13.64
CA ILE A 114 28.89 -8.10 13.44
C ILE A 114 29.27 -8.31 11.97
N ASP A 115 28.93 -9.46 11.40
CA ASP A 115 29.23 -9.75 10.00
C ASP A 115 28.50 -8.77 9.06
N ASN A 116 27.23 -8.48 9.35
CA ASN A 116 26.46 -7.46 8.63
C ASN A 116 27.11 -6.08 8.75
N ARG A 117 27.56 -5.68 9.95
CA ARG A 117 28.25 -4.41 10.18
C ARG A 117 29.55 -4.31 9.36
N ILE A 118 30.36 -5.36 9.33
CA ILE A 118 31.58 -5.39 8.52
C ILE A 118 31.24 -5.23 7.03
N ASN A 119 30.23 -5.94 6.52
CA ASN A 119 29.78 -5.80 5.13
C ASN A 119 29.32 -4.36 4.80
N TYR A 120 28.63 -3.70 5.73
CA TYR A 120 28.24 -2.30 5.59
C TYR A 120 29.44 -1.37 5.46
N GLU A 121 30.45 -1.52 6.32
CA GLU A 121 31.64 -0.67 6.29
C GLU A 121 32.47 -0.87 5.02
N ILE A 122 32.55 -2.10 4.49
CA ILE A 122 33.17 -2.39 3.18
C ILE A 122 32.45 -1.63 2.08
N TRP A 123 31.12 -1.71 2.03
CA TRP A 123 30.30 -1.00 1.05
C TRP A 123 30.42 0.53 1.19
N ALA A 124 30.37 1.05 2.41
CA ALA A 124 30.49 2.48 2.67
C ALA A 124 31.86 3.01 2.19
N ALA A 125 32.94 2.26 2.44
CA ALA A 125 34.27 2.59 1.95
C ALA A 125 34.37 2.54 0.40
N SER A 126 33.70 1.60 -0.27
CA SER A 126 33.72 1.51 -1.75
C SER A 126 32.95 2.63 -2.44
N GLU A 127 31.86 3.12 -1.83
CA GLU A 127 31.06 4.23 -2.36
C GLU A 127 31.54 5.61 -1.86
N GLY A 128 32.59 5.67 -1.03
CA GLY A 128 33.11 6.91 -0.46
C GLY A 128 32.19 7.55 0.59
N HIS A 129 31.28 6.78 1.18
CA HIS A 129 30.40 7.23 2.26
C HIS A 129 31.11 7.16 3.62
N GLU A 130 31.12 8.27 4.36
CA GLU A 130 31.57 8.26 5.76
C GLU A 130 30.51 7.62 6.67
N VAL A 131 30.94 6.64 7.47
CA VAL A 131 30.12 6.01 8.50
C VAL A 131 29.93 7.00 9.65
N LYS A 132 28.69 7.49 9.81
CA LYS A 132 28.37 8.66 10.67
C LYS A 132 28.23 8.37 12.16
N ASP A 133 28.38 7.12 12.60
CA ASP A 133 28.21 6.72 14.00
C ASP A 133 29.54 6.66 14.79
N GLY A 134 30.68 6.89 14.11
CA GLY A 134 32.01 6.93 14.73
C GLY A 134 32.57 5.57 15.15
N ILE A 135 31.92 4.46 14.76
CA ILE A 135 32.38 3.10 15.06
C ILE A 135 32.95 2.47 13.77
N ASN A 136 34.12 1.83 13.86
CA ASN A 136 34.80 1.19 12.74
C ASN A 136 35.32 -0.21 13.10
N TYR A 137 34.58 -1.23 12.66
CA TYR A 137 34.90 -2.64 12.84
C TYR A 137 36.00 -3.12 11.88
N LEU A 138 36.18 -2.47 10.73
CA LEU A 138 37.26 -2.79 9.79
C LEU A 138 38.66 -2.59 10.39
N GLN A 139 38.80 -1.67 11.33
CA GLN A 139 40.07 -1.36 11.99
C GLN A 139 40.24 -2.05 13.36
N ASP A 140 39.24 -2.80 13.84
CA ASP A 140 39.31 -3.48 15.14
C ASP A 140 40.33 -4.63 15.10
N PRO A 141 41.40 -4.61 15.94
CA PRO A 141 42.38 -5.68 16.01
C PRO A 141 41.81 -7.06 16.33
N ASN A 142 40.70 -7.15 17.06
CA ASN A 142 40.10 -8.41 17.51
C ASN A 142 39.26 -9.09 16.42
N LEU A 143 38.90 -8.38 15.35
CA LEU A 143 38.02 -8.86 14.29
C LEU A 143 38.72 -9.04 12.95
N LYS A 144 40.05 -8.86 12.89
CA LYS A 144 40.85 -8.93 11.66
C LYS A 144 40.62 -10.21 10.84
N ASP A 145 40.53 -11.36 11.51
CA ASP A 145 40.33 -12.65 10.83
C ASP A 145 38.93 -12.74 10.20
N ARG A 146 37.87 -12.33 10.93
CA ARG A 146 36.49 -12.23 10.41
C ARG A 146 36.39 -11.21 9.27
N VAL A 147 37.02 -10.05 9.40
CA VAL A 147 37.03 -9.00 8.35
C VAL A 147 37.65 -9.54 7.05
N GLN A 148 38.74 -10.29 7.14
CA GLN A 148 39.37 -10.89 5.94
C GLN A 148 38.49 -11.96 5.29
N GLU A 149 37.80 -12.79 6.07
CA GLU A 149 36.88 -13.81 5.57
C GLU A 149 35.68 -13.18 4.86
N ILE A 150 35.04 -12.19 5.50
CA ILE A 150 33.89 -11.47 4.96
C ILE A 150 34.27 -10.66 3.72
N SER A 151 35.43 -10.01 3.72
CA SER A 151 35.91 -9.28 2.53
C SER A 151 36.11 -10.18 1.33
N LYS A 152 36.55 -11.44 1.54
CA LYS A 152 36.66 -12.44 0.45
C LYS A 152 35.28 -12.87 -0.05
N LEU A 153 34.34 -13.14 0.86
CA LEU A 153 32.96 -13.53 0.53
C LEU A 153 32.22 -12.41 -0.21
N SER A 154 32.34 -11.16 0.24
CA SER A 154 31.71 -10.00 -0.38
C SER A 154 32.26 -9.74 -1.79
N ASN A 155 33.57 -9.91 -2.00
CA ASN A 155 34.18 -9.80 -3.34
C ASN A 155 33.75 -10.94 -4.29
N ALA A 156 33.48 -12.13 -3.77
CA ALA A 156 32.96 -13.26 -4.56
C ALA A 156 31.46 -13.11 -4.88
N GLN A 157 30.67 -12.52 -3.97
CA GLN A 157 29.23 -12.24 -4.20
C GLN A 157 29.00 -11.09 -5.19
N LEU A 158 29.91 -10.10 -5.25
CA LEU A 158 29.89 -9.04 -6.25
C LEU A 158 30.06 -9.56 -7.69
N SER A 159 30.62 -10.77 -7.88
CA SER A 159 30.69 -11.42 -9.20
C SER A 159 29.46 -12.25 -9.60
N GLU A 160 28.51 -12.52 -8.70
CA GLU A 160 27.33 -13.37 -8.99
C GLU A 160 25.96 -12.78 -8.64
N ALA A 161 25.85 -11.58 -8.07
CA ALA A 161 24.57 -11.00 -7.69
C ALA A 161 23.96 -10.08 -8.78
N SER A 162 22.87 -10.56 -9.38
CA SER A 162 21.92 -9.87 -10.27
C SER A 162 21.08 -8.81 -9.54
N VAL A 163 21.76 -7.89 -8.83
CA VAL A 163 21.17 -6.71 -8.17
C VAL A 163 21.57 -5.41 -8.89
N SER A 164 22.50 -5.50 -9.84
CA SER A 164 22.99 -4.39 -10.67
C SER A 164 21.88 -3.72 -11.49
N ASP A 165 20.90 -4.47 -12.01
CA ASP A 165 19.83 -3.93 -12.86
C ASP A 165 18.83 -3.02 -12.12
N LYS A 166 18.72 -3.15 -10.78
CA LYS A 166 17.86 -2.27 -9.96
C LYS A 166 18.61 -1.09 -9.37
N ILE A 167 19.93 -1.22 -9.21
CA ILE A 167 20.81 -0.15 -8.68
C ILE A 167 21.23 0.82 -9.79
N GLU A 168 21.37 0.38 -11.05
CA GLU A 168 21.68 1.27 -12.17
C GLU A 168 20.61 2.35 -12.40
N ASN A 169 19.34 2.06 -12.09
CA ASN A 169 18.26 3.06 -12.16
C ASN A 169 18.34 4.12 -11.05
N VAL A 170 19.18 3.94 -10.02
CA VAL A 170 19.34 4.87 -8.89
C VAL A 170 20.48 5.87 -9.11
N LYS A 171 21.52 5.53 -9.89
CA LYS A 171 22.61 6.49 -10.20
C LYS A 171 22.17 7.70 -11.02
N ASN A 172 21.02 7.63 -11.69
CA ASN A 172 20.40 8.77 -12.37
C ASN A 172 19.50 9.64 -11.46
N GLN A 173 19.33 9.30 -10.17
CA GLN A 173 18.44 10.02 -9.24
C GLN A 173 19.12 11.13 -8.42
N GLU A 174 20.43 11.37 -8.55
CA GLU A 174 21.11 12.48 -7.86
C GLU A 174 20.76 13.88 -8.41
N GLN A 175 19.91 13.97 -9.45
CA GLN A 175 19.44 15.22 -10.05
C GLN A 175 17.91 15.36 -10.11
N VAL A 176 17.16 14.70 -9.24
CA VAL A 176 15.70 14.93 -9.18
C VAL A 176 15.46 16.28 -8.48
N SER A 177 14.92 17.25 -9.22
CA SER A 177 14.52 18.55 -8.66
C SER A 177 13.55 18.35 -7.47
N PRO A 178 13.68 19.10 -6.36
CA PRO A 178 12.75 19.00 -5.23
C PRO A 178 11.27 19.21 -5.61
N LEU A 179 11.01 19.90 -6.72
CA LEU A 179 9.66 20.14 -7.24
C LEU A 179 9.24 19.15 -8.33
N GLN A 180 10.09 18.19 -8.70
CA GLN A 180 9.76 17.21 -9.74
C GLN A 180 8.47 16.43 -9.44
N PRO A 181 8.20 15.98 -8.19
CA PRO A 181 6.93 15.31 -7.90
C PRO A 181 5.69 16.16 -8.18
N LEU A 182 5.79 17.50 -8.09
CA LEU A 182 4.71 18.43 -8.42
C LEU A 182 4.54 18.60 -9.93
N VAL A 183 5.66 18.61 -10.67
CA VAL A 183 5.65 18.65 -12.15
C VAL A 183 5.01 17.38 -12.69
N ASP A 184 5.36 16.21 -12.12
CA ASP A 184 4.89 14.90 -12.56
C ASP A 184 3.39 14.67 -12.34
N ILE A 185 2.71 15.53 -11.56
CA ILE A 185 1.25 15.51 -11.39
C ILE A 185 0.54 15.87 -12.70
N VAL A 186 1.14 16.74 -13.53
CA VAL A 186 0.53 17.21 -14.76
C VAL A 186 0.99 16.32 -15.92
N PRO A 187 0.10 15.51 -16.53
CA PRO A 187 0.49 14.68 -17.66
C PRO A 187 0.80 15.53 -18.89
N GLU A 188 1.89 15.20 -19.60
CA GLU A 188 2.14 15.73 -20.95
C GLU A 188 1.09 15.22 -21.95
N ASN A 189 0.61 13.98 -21.75
CA ASN A 189 -0.39 13.35 -22.60
C ASN A 189 -1.37 12.50 -21.77
N PHE A 190 -2.64 12.91 -21.77
CA PHE A 190 -3.71 12.21 -21.05
C PHE A 190 -3.93 10.77 -21.54
N VAL A 191 -3.87 10.51 -22.85
CA VAL A 191 -4.10 9.17 -23.42
C VAL A 191 -2.99 8.21 -23.00
N ALA A 192 -1.76 8.70 -22.95
CA ALA A 192 -0.63 7.92 -22.43
C ALA A 192 -0.79 7.64 -20.93
N ALA A 193 -1.26 8.62 -20.14
CA ALA A 193 -1.53 8.42 -18.72
C ALA A 193 -2.60 7.33 -18.49
N LEU A 194 -3.67 7.30 -19.31
CA LEU A 194 -4.71 6.28 -19.22
C LEU A 194 -4.23 4.85 -19.52
N SER A 195 -3.17 4.68 -20.31
CA SER A 195 -2.64 3.35 -20.63
C SER A 195 -1.74 2.78 -19.52
N ASN A 196 -1.34 3.60 -18.54
CA ASN A 196 -0.42 3.22 -17.48
C ASN A 196 -1.03 3.39 -16.09
N ASN A 197 -1.35 2.27 -15.45
CA ASN A 197 -1.90 2.22 -14.08
C ASN A 197 -1.00 2.86 -13.02
N GLY A 198 0.31 3.00 -13.27
CA GLY A 198 1.25 3.67 -12.38
C GLY A 198 1.09 5.19 -12.34
N LEU A 199 0.39 5.79 -13.31
CA LEU A 199 0.22 7.24 -13.46
C LEU A 199 -1.15 7.73 -12.94
N MET A 200 -1.71 7.04 -11.94
CA MET A 200 -3.03 7.35 -11.39
C MET A 200 -3.17 8.80 -10.91
N LEU A 201 -2.11 9.38 -10.33
CA LEU A 201 -2.11 10.78 -9.88
C LEU A 201 -2.31 11.76 -11.05
N GLN A 202 -1.77 11.46 -12.23
CA GLN A 202 -1.96 12.27 -13.43
C GLN A 202 -3.39 12.18 -13.96
N ILE A 203 -3.99 10.98 -13.91
CA ILE A 203 -5.39 10.76 -14.28
C ILE A 203 -6.31 11.54 -13.33
N ILE A 204 -6.03 11.52 -12.03
CA ILE A 204 -6.74 12.29 -11.00
C ILE A 204 -6.65 13.79 -11.30
N PHE A 205 -5.44 14.32 -11.55
CA PHE A 205 -5.27 15.74 -11.86
C PHE A 205 -6.08 16.16 -13.10
N PHE A 206 -5.99 15.39 -14.18
CA PHE A 206 -6.77 15.65 -15.39
C PHE A 206 -8.28 15.62 -15.09
N ALA A 207 -8.76 14.61 -14.37
CA ALA A 207 -10.18 14.45 -14.04
C ALA A 207 -10.70 15.63 -13.18
N LEU A 208 -9.91 16.06 -12.20
CA LEU A 208 -10.20 17.24 -11.38
C LEU A 208 -10.28 18.50 -12.24
N PHE A 209 -9.26 18.75 -13.06
CA PHE A 209 -9.20 19.92 -13.93
C PHE A 209 -10.36 19.94 -14.92
N PHE A 210 -10.67 18.80 -15.53
CA PHE A 210 -11.80 18.63 -16.45
C PHE A 210 -13.14 18.89 -15.75
N GLY A 211 -13.36 18.28 -14.58
CA GLY A 211 -14.58 18.48 -13.79
C GLY A 211 -14.77 19.94 -13.36
N VAL A 212 -13.70 20.62 -12.94
CA VAL A 212 -13.72 22.05 -12.60
C VAL A 212 -14.06 22.91 -13.83
N CYS A 213 -13.47 22.61 -14.99
CA CYS A 213 -13.79 23.31 -16.24
C CYS A 213 -15.26 23.19 -16.64
N LEU A 214 -15.91 22.04 -16.38
CA LEU A 214 -17.34 21.85 -16.64
C LEU A 214 -18.22 22.80 -15.81
N LEU A 215 -17.79 23.20 -14.60
CA LEU A 215 -18.50 24.17 -13.76
C LEU A 215 -18.51 25.59 -14.34
N PHE A 216 -17.55 25.91 -15.21
CA PHE A 216 -17.45 27.22 -15.88
C PHE A 216 -18.13 27.26 -17.25
N ILE A 217 -18.74 26.15 -17.68
CA ILE A 217 -19.48 26.05 -18.95
C ILE A 217 -20.97 26.13 -18.65
N ASP A 218 -21.72 26.84 -19.51
CA ASP A 218 -23.18 26.93 -19.42
C ASP A 218 -23.81 25.53 -19.31
N ASN A 219 -24.77 25.39 -18.39
CA ASN A 219 -25.37 24.11 -18.03
C ASN A 219 -25.94 23.35 -19.27
N GLU A 220 -26.54 24.06 -20.23
CA GLU A 220 -27.03 23.45 -21.48
C GLU A 220 -25.96 22.70 -22.29
N LYS A 221 -24.69 23.13 -22.20
CA LYS A 221 -23.56 22.51 -22.90
C LYS A 221 -22.82 21.49 -22.05
N SER A 222 -22.76 21.68 -20.73
CA SER A 222 -22.07 20.74 -19.82
C SER A 222 -22.94 19.53 -19.46
N GLN A 223 -24.27 19.67 -19.38
CA GLN A 223 -25.17 18.60 -18.97
C GLN A 223 -25.11 17.34 -19.85
N PRO A 224 -25.03 17.42 -21.20
CA PRO A 224 -24.88 16.23 -22.03
C PRO A 224 -23.58 15.46 -21.74
N VAL A 225 -22.50 16.17 -21.43
CA VAL A 225 -21.21 15.56 -21.06
C VAL A 225 -21.34 14.86 -19.71
N LEU A 226 -21.97 15.51 -18.73
CA LEU A 226 -22.22 14.93 -17.41
C LEU A 226 -23.08 13.67 -17.48
N ASN A 227 -24.14 13.67 -18.28
CA ASN A 227 -24.99 12.49 -18.46
C ASN A 227 -24.20 11.30 -19.04
N ILE A 228 -23.26 11.55 -19.96
CA ILE A 228 -22.36 10.50 -20.49
C ILE A 228 -21.42 10.02 -19.40
N VAL A 229 -20.80 10.93 -18.65
CA VAL A 229 -19.88 10.61 -17.55
C VAL A 229 -20.58 9.73 -16.50
N ASP A 230 -21.78 10.14 -16.07
CA ASP A 230 -22.58 9.40 -15.10
C ASP A 230 -23.00 8.03 -15.64
N GLY A 231 -23.47 7.96 -16.88
CA GLY A 231 -23.85 6.70 -17.52
C GLY A 231 -22.68 5.71 -17.64
N ILE A 232 -21.49 6.19 -17.99
CA ILE A 232 -20.27 5.36 -18.02
C ILE A 232 -19.89 4.91 -16.61
N ASN A 233 -19.98 5.80 -15.62
CA ASN A 233 -19.68 5.47 -14.23
C ASN A 233 -20.57 4.32 -13.71
N GLU A 234 -21.88 4.39 -13.96
CA GLU A 234 -22.83 3.31 -13.59
C GLU A 234 -22.50 1.98 -14.27
N VAL A 235 -22.06 2.00 -15.55
CA VAL A 235 -21.62 0.79 -16.25
C VAL A 235 -20.39 0.17 -15.56
N PHE A 236 -19.39 0.98 -15.19
CA PHE A 236 -18.20 0.48 -14.51
C PHE A 236 -18.52 -0.06 -13.12
N LEU A 237 -19.38 0.60 -12.34
CA LEU A 237 -19.89 0.04 -11.07
C LEU A 237 -20.57 -1.32 -11.31
N LYS A 238 -21.39 -1.44 -12.36
CA LYS A 238 -22.00 -2.74 -12.67
C LYS A 238 -21.00 -3.82 -13.10
N MET A 239 -19.88 -3.43 -13.71
CA MET A 239 -18.79 -4.37 -13.97
C MET A 239 -18.12 -4.85 -12.67
N VAL A 240 -18.04 -4.00 -11.64
CA VAL A 240 -17.54 -4.40 -10.31
C VAL A 240 -18.43 -5.49 -9.72
N ASP A 241 -19.76 -5.29 -9.69
CA ASP A 241 -20.72 -6.29 -9.22
C ASP A 241 -20.50 -7.68 -9.81
N LEU A 242 -20.33 -7.73 -11.14
CA LEU A 242 -20.13 -8.97 -11.88
C LEU A 242 -18.80 -9.65 -11.50
N VAL A 243 -17.73 -8.87 -11.41
CA VAL A 243 -16.40 -9.38 -11.00
C VAL A 243 -16.45 -9.87 -9.55
N MET A 244 -17.17 -9.17 -8.67
CA MET A 244 -17.24 -9.48 -7.25
C MET A 244 -17.99 -10.78 -6.93
N GLN A 245 -18.95 -11.19 -7.75
CA GLN A 245 -19.60 -12.50 -7.61
C GLN A 245 -18.63 -13.67 -7.81
N ALA A 246 -17.64 -13.51 -8.69
CA ALA A 246 -16.60 -14.49 -8.95
C ALA A 246 -15.37 -14.33 -8.02
N ALA A 247 -15.31 -13.26 -7.21
CA ALA A 247 -14.18 -12.96 -6.33
C ALA A 247 -13.76 -14.13 -5.41
N PRO A 248 -14.66 -14.93 -4.80
CA PRO A 248 -14.24 -16.05 -3.94
C PRO A 248 -13.32 -17.06 -4.65
N PHE A 249 -13.62 -17.37 -5.92
CA PHE A 249 -12.80 -18.28 -6.73
C PHE A 249 -11.48 -17.62 -7.14
N PHE A 250 -11.53 -16.37 -7.57
CA PHE A 250 -10.34 -15.65 -7.96
C PHE A 250 -9.36 -15.40 -6.80
N VAL A 251 -9.89 -15.10 -5.62
CA VAL A 251 -9.10 -14.92 -4.39
C VAL A 251 -8.48 -16.25 -3.97
N PHE A 252 -9.20 -17.37 -4.08
CA PHE A 252 -8.62 -18.71 -3.92
C PHE A 252 -7.39 -18.90 -4.83
N ALA A 253 -7.55 -18.62 -6.12
CA ALA A 253 -6.49 -18.81 -7.11
C ALA A 253 -5.29 -17.89 -6.87
N LEU A 254 -5.56 -16.63 -6.51
CA LEU A 254 -4.55 -15.62 -6.23
C LEU A 254 -3.71 -15.99 -5.00
N LEU A 255 -4.34 -16.39 -3.89
CA LEU A 255 -3.61 -16.79 -2.69
C LEU A 255 -2.88 -18.10 -2.88
N ALA A 256 -3.48 -19.07 -3.60
CA ALA A 256 -2.81 -20.30 -3.95
C ALA A 256 -1.51 -20.04 -4.72
N GLY A 257 -1.57 -19.17 -5.73
CA GLY A 257 -0.42 -18.78 -6.54
C GLY A 257 0.65 -18.02 -5.74
N VAL A 258 0.26 -17.00 -4.97
CA VAL A 258 1.18 -16.19 -4.16
C VAL A 258 1.92 -17.07 -3.14
N VAL A 259 1.20 -17.89 -2.37
CA VAL A 259 1.83 -18.76 -1.36
C VAL A 259 2.68 -19.84 -2.02
N SER A 260 2.26 -20.39 -3.16
CA SER A 260 3.06 -21.38 -3.90
C SER A 260 4.35 -20.78 -4.48
N LYS A 261 4.34 -19.51 -4.92
CA LYS A 261 5.56 -18.80 -5.36
C LYS A 261 6.53 -18.55 -4.21
N MET A 262 6.01 -18.32 -3.00
CA MET A 262 6.83 -18.12 -1.80
C MET A 262 7.40 -19.46 -1.27
N ALA A 263 6.60 -20.53 -1.26
CA ALA A 263 7.01 -21.82 -0.70
C ALA A 263 7.76 -22.73 -1.68
N GLY A 264 7.52 -22.60 -2.99
CA GLY A 264 8.01 -23.58 -3.97
C GLY A 264 7.59 -25.01 -3.60
N ASN A 265 8.50 -25.96 -3.69
CA ASN A 265 8.32 -27.36 -3.23
C ASN A 265 8.86 -27.61 -1.81
N ASP A 266 9.27 -26.56 -1.08
CA ASP A 266 9.90 -26.70 0.23
C ASP A 266 9.32 -25.70 1.22
N ILE A 267 8.36 -26.18 2.01
CA ILE A 267 7.70 -25.42 3.07
C ILE A 267 8.71 -24.97 4.14
N GLY A 268 9.83 -25.68 4.29
CA GLY A 268 10.92 -25.33 5.21
C GLY A 268 11.49 -23.94 4.91
N LYS A 269 11.59 -23.55 3.62
CA LYS A 269 12.09 -22.23 3.22
C LYS A 269 11.23 -21.08 3.73
N VAL A 270 9.91 -21.24 3.73
CA VAL A 270 9.00 -20.22 4.29
C VAL A 270 9.22 -20.11 5.80
N ILE A 271 9.34 -21.24 6.49
CA ILE A 271 9.56 -21.27 7.95
C ILE A 271 10.91 -20.63 8.31
N GLU A 272 11.97 -20.88 7.55
CA GLU A 272 13.29 -20.27 7.77
C GLU A 272 13.29 -18.75 7.53
N ILE A 273 12.71 -18.30 6.42
CA ILE A 273 12.50 -16.87 6.13
C ILE A 273 11.77 -16.19 7.28
N PHE A 274 10.68 -16.81 7.75
CA PHE A 274 9.89 -16.27 8.84
C PHE A 274 10.65 -16.31 10.16
N LYS A 275 11.41 -17.35 10.48
CA LYS A 275 12.20 -17.41 11.73
C LYS A 275 13.21 -16.27 11.84
N GLY A 276 13.97 -16.00 10.78
CA GLY A 276 14.99 -14.94 10.77
C GLY A 276 14.42 -13.52 10.87
N LEU A 277 13.21 -13.30 10.36
CA LEU A 277 12.55 -11.99 10.30
C LEU A 277 11.27 -11.91 11.14
N SER A 278 11.07 -12.84 12.07
CA SER A 278 9.83 -12.97 12.86
C SER A 278 9.54 -11.70 13.64
N TRP A 279 10.52 -11.20 14.39
CA TRP A 279 10.35 -10.02 15.23
C TRP A 279 10.11 -8.75 14.43
N TYR A 280 10.76 -8.61 13.27
CA TYR A 280 10.50 -7.53 12.33
C TYR A 280 9.07 -7.58 11.81
N SER A 281 8.67 -8.72 11.25
CA SER A 281 7.35 -8.92 10.66
C SER A 281 6.24 -8.74 11.69
N LEU A 282 6.45 -9.22 12.93
CA LEU A 282 5.51 -9.06 14.03
C LEU A 282 5.40 -7.59 14.47
N THR A 283 6.51 -6.85 14.53
CA THR A 283 6.50 -5.42 14.87
C THR A 283 5.68 -4.62 13.86
N VAL A 284 5.90 -4.85 12.56
CA VAL A 284 5.10 -4.24 11.49
C VAL A 284 3.64 -4.62 11.65
N LEU A 285 3.34 -5.92 11.79
CA LEU A 285 1.97 -6.42 11.88
C LEU A 285 1.23 -5.82 13.08
N ILE A 286 1.86 -5.73 14.26
CA ILE A 286 1.28 -5.07 15.43
C ILE A 286 0.93 -3.62 15.10
N GLY A 287 1.84 -2.87 14.47
CA GLY A 287 1.58 -1.49 14.07
C GLY A 287 0.39 -1.36 13.10
N LEU A 288 0.34 -2.19 12.07
CA LEU A 288 -0.75 -2.19 11.09
C LEU A 288 -2.09 -2.59 11.74
N LEU A 289 -2.12 -3.59 12.61
CA LEU A 289 -3.33 -4.00 13.33
C LEU A 289 -3.80 -2.92 14.32
N LEU A 290 -2.88 -2.23 15.00
CA LEU A 290 -3.21 -1.07 15.84
C LEU A 290 -3.82 0.06 15.01
N MET A 291 -3.32 0.31 13.79
CA MET A 291 -3.94 1.28 12.89
C MET A 291 -5.38 0.89 12.56
N ILE A 292 -5.61 -0.36 12.13
CA ILE A 292 -6.94 -0.86 11.72
C ILE A 292 -7.92 -0.85 12.88
N PHE A 293 -7.55 -1.40 14.04
CA PHE A 293 -8.50 -1.70 15.11
C PHE A 293 -8.54 -0.66 16.24
N VAL A 294 -7.54 0.21 16.35
CA VAL A 294 -7.43 1.19 17.44
C VAL A 294 -7.42 2.62 16.92
N VAL A 295 -6.46 2.96 16.05
CA VAL A 295 -6.27 4.35 15.60
C VAL A 295 -7.43 4.82 14.76
N TYR A 296 -7.74 4.16 13.64
CA TYR A 296 -8.83 4.60 12.76
C TYR A 296 -10.21 4.54 13.40
N PRO A 297 -10.60 3.48 14.14
CA PRO A 297 -11.87 3.48 14.83
C PRO A 297 -11.92 4.50 15.97
N GLY A 298 -10.77 4.80 16.60
CA GLY A 298 -10.63 5.89 17.56
C GLY A 298 -10.90 7.25 16.91
N ILE A 299 -10.27 7.54 15.77
CA ILE A 299 -10.51 8.75 14.97
C ILE A 299 -11.99 8.81 14.55
N LEU A 300 -12.53 7.73 14.01
CA LEU A 300 -13.93 7.66 13.59
C LEU A 300 -14.87 7.95 14.76
N LYS A 301 -14.65 7.37 15.94
CA LYS A 301 -15.45 7.63 17.15
C LYS A 301 -15.35 9.08 17.64
N LEU A 302 -14.20 9.72 17.46
CA LEU A 302 -14.00 11.12 17.85
C LEU A 302 -14.73 12.10 16.93
N PHE A 303 -14.69 11.86 15.62
CA PHE A 303 -15.21 12.80 14.61
C PHE A 303 -16.59 12.43 14.05
N VAL A 304 -16.88 11.14 13.85
CA VAL A 304 -18.09 10.61 13.22
C VAL A 304 -18.83 9.69 14.20
N LYS A 305 -19.65 10.28 15.08
CA LYS A 305 -20.36 9.54 16.14
C LYS A 305 -21.50 8.65 15.63
N LYS A 306 -21.92 8.84 14.37
CA LYS A 306 -23.06 8.14 13.77
C LYS A 306 -22.74 6.68 13.41
N ILE A 307 -21.49 6.37 13.10
CA ILE A 307 -21.08 5.03 12.64
C ILE A 307 -20.54 4.24 13.86
N PRO A 308 -21.18 3.12 14.25
CA PRO A 308 -20.67 2.29 15.32
C PRO A 308 -19.45 1.48 14.87
N TYR A 309 -18.56 1.14 15.81
CA TYR A 309 -17.33 0.36 15.55
C TYR A 309 -17.60 -0.90 14.71
N LEU A 310 -18.54 -1.75 15.16
CA LEU A 310 -18.89 -2.99 14.46
C LEU A 310 -19.57 -2.73 13.10
N GLY A 311 -20.35 -1.65 13.00
CA GLY A 311 -21.01 -1.26 11.75
C GLY A 311 -20.01 -0.91 10.67
N PHE A 312 -18.94 -0.20 11.01
CA PHE A 312 -17.88 0.17 10.07
C PHE A 312 -17.16 -1.07 9.48
N PHE A 313 -16.67 -1.98 10.33
CA PHE A 313 -15.98 -3.19 9.83
C PHE A 313 -16.91 -4.13 9.05
N LYS A 314 -18.18 -4.17 9.44
CA LYS A 314 -19.20 -4.92 8.72
C LYS A 314 -19.42 -4.33 7.33
N ALA A 315 -19.61 -3.02 7.23
CA ALA A 315 -19.78 -2.29 5.96
C ALA A 315 -18.56 -2.39 5.03
N MET A 316 -17.35 -2.29 5.58
CA MET A 316 -16.10 -2.30 4.83
C MET A 316 -15.50 -3.70 4.58
N GLY A 317 -16.08 -4.74 5.17
CA GLY A 317 -15.56 -6.10 5.10
C GLY A 317 -15.24 -6.61 3.69
N PRO A 318 -16.12 -6.41 2.68
CA PRO A 318 -15.84 -6.81 1.30
C PRO A 318 -14.59 -6.11 0.72
N ALA A 319 -14.49 -4.79 0.84
CA ALA A 319 -13.34 -4.03 0.36
C ALA A 319 -12.06 -4.39 1.14
N GLN A 320 -12.11 -4.51 2.47
CA GLN A 320 -10.95 -4.90 3.28
C GLN A 320 -10.44 -6.30 2.93
N THR A 321 -11.34 -7.27 2.76
CA THR A 321 -10.94 -8.63 2.39
C THR A 321 -10.35 -8.67 0.98
N LEU A 322 -10.92 -7.89 0.06
CA LEU A 322 -10.38 -7.75 -1.29
C LEU A 322 -8.99 -7.10 -1.27
N ALA A 323 -8.83 -5.96 -0.59
CA ALA A 323 -7.56 -5.25 -0.40
C ALA A 323 -6.46 -6.18 0.13
N PHE A 324 -6.80 -7.02 1.12
CA PHE A 324 -5.90 -8.02 1.63
C PHE A 324 -5.44 -8.99 0.54
N SER A 325 -6.39 -9.55 -0.22
CA SER A 325 -6.07 -10.53 -1.27
C SER A 325 -5.30 -9.95 -2.45
N THR A 326 -5.66 -8.76 -2.92
CA THR A 326 -5.09 -8.12 -4.12
C THR A 326 -3.77 -7.43 -3.84
N SER A 327 -3.58 -6.95 -2.60
CA SER A 327 -2.46 -6.08 -2.20
C SER A 327 -2.33 -4.83 -3.09
N SER A 328 -3.46 -4.27 -3.55
CA SER A 328 -3.46 -3.05 -4.35
C SER A 328 -4.67 -2.17 -4.02
N SER A 329 -4.40 -0.97 -3.50
CA SER A 329 -5.46 0.02 -3.21
C SER A 329 -6.18 0.44 -4.48
N ALA A 330 -5.47 0.64 -5.60
CA ALA A 330 -6.09 0.99 -6.88
C ALA A 330 -7.01 -0.11 -7.42
N ALA A 331 -6.61 -1.38 -7.32
CA ALA A 331 -7.46 -2.49 -7.76
C ALA A 331 -8.71 -2.66 -6.87
N THR A 332 -8.64 -2.25 -5.60
CA THR A 332 -9.76 -2.36 -4.66
C THR A 332 -10.65 -1.11 -4.64
N LEU A 333 -10.18 0.01 -5.17
CA LEU A 333 -10.90 1.29 -5.14
C LEU A 333 -12.36 1.21 -5.64
N PRO A 334 -12.70 0.52 -6.75
CA PRO A 334 -14.09 0.38 -7.17
C PRO A 334 -15.01 -0.20 -6.08
N VAL A 335 -14.54 -1.26 -5.41
CA VAL A 335 -15.27 -1.93 -4.32
C VAL A 335 -15.29 -1.07 -3.05
N THR A 336 -14.23 -0.31 -2.80
CA THR A 336 -14.19 0.66 -1.70
C THR A 336 -15.23 1.75 -1.89
N MET A 337 -15.33 2.33 -3.09
CA MET A 337 -16.33 3.36 -3.40
C MET A 337 -17.74 2.84 -3.17
N GLU A 338 -18.05 1.67 -3.69
CA GLU A 338 -19.35 1.04 -3.51
C GLU A 338 -19.68 0.71 -2.04
N CYS A 339 -18.71 0.21 -1.27
CA CYS A 339 -18.89 0.01 0.17
C CYS A 339 -19.13 1.34 0.91
N VAL A 340 -18.42 2.40 0.55
CA VAL A 340 -18.55 3.69 1.24
C VAL A 340 -19.88 4.37 0.88
N GLU A 341 -20.30 4.31 -0.37
CA GLU A 341 -21.55 4.89 -0.85
C GLU A 341 -22.77 4.12 -0.33
N GLN A 342 -22.80 2.81 -0.59
CA GLN A 342 -23.96 1.99 -0.29
C GLN A 342 -23.98 1.47 1.14
N ASN A 343 -22.80 1.18 1.73
CA ASN A 343 -22.75 0.60 3.07
C ASN A 343 -22.54 1.61 4.20
N LEU A 344 -21.75 2.66 3.96
CA LEU A 344 -21.54 3.73 4.96
C LEU A 344 -22.49 4.92 4.75
N GLY A 345 -23.20 4.98 3.62
CA GLY A 345 -24.17 6.04 3.34
C GLY A 345 -23.50 7.39 3.06
N VAL A 346 -22.29 7.39 2.52
CA VAL A 346 -21.60 8.61 2.10
C VAL A 346 -22.09 9.03 0.72
N ASP A 347 -22.39 10.33 0.54
CA ASP A 347 -22.80 10.86 -0.76
C ASP A 347 -21.72 10.66 -1.84
N LYS A 348 -22.16 10.28 -3.05
CA LYS A 348 -21.32 10.02 -4.22
C LYS A 348 -20.38 11.19 -4.54
N LYS A 349 -20.79 12.43 -4.26
CA LYS A 349 -19.96 13.63 -4.47
C LYS A 349 -18.69 13.62 -3.61
N VAL A 350 -18.77 13.09 -2.40
CA VAL A 350 -17.64 13.03 -1.46
C VAL A 350 -16.79 11.79 -1.74
N SER A 351 -17.40 10.61 -1.88
CA SER A 351 -16.68 9.35 -2.15
C SER A 351 -15.87 9.43 -3.45
N SER A 352 -16.47 9.93 -4.53
CA SER A 352 -15.87 10.04 -5.86
C SER A 352 -14.71 11.04 -5.92
N PHE A 353 -14.57 11.91 -4.93
CA PHE A 353 -13.48 12.86 -4.83
C PHE A 353 -12.41 12.38 -3.82
N VAL A 354 -12.81 12.01 -2.61
CA VAL A 354 -11.90 11.73 -1.50
C VAL A 354 -11.18 10.38 -1.66
N LEU A 355 -11.89 9.32 -2.10
CA LEU A 355 -11.32 7.97 -2.15
C LEU A 355 -10.29 7.80 -3.28
N PRO A 356 -10.50 8.30 -4.51
CA PRO A 356 -9.46 8.22 -5.54
C PRO A 356 -8.18 8.96 -5.19
N ILE A 357 -8.30 10.15 -4.56
CA ILE A 357 -7.14 10.90 -4.04
C ILE A 357 -6.46 10.10 -2.92
N GLY A 358 -7.23 9.52 -2.00
CA GLY A 358 -6.72 8.69 -0.92
C GLY A 358 -5.92 7.49 -1.41
N ALA A 359 -6.42 6.79 -2.43
CA ALA A 359 -5.78 5.60 -2.97
C ALA A 359 -4.33 5.82 -3.46
N THR A 360 -3.96 7.06 -3.83
CA THR A 360 -2.60 7.43 -4.23
C THR A 360 -1.83 8.20 -3.16
N VAL A 361 -2.49 9.09 -2.41
CA VAL A 361 -1.82 10.00 -1.47
C VAL A 361 -1.70 9.38 -0.06
N ASN A 362 -2.72 8.66 0.38
CA ASN A 362 -2.85 8.13 1.73
C ASN A 362 -2.29 6.70 1.83
N MET A 363 -0.97 6.61 2.01
CA MET A 363 -0.28 5.34 2.17
C MET A 363 0.21 5.06 3.60
N ASP A 364 -0.63 5.31 4.60
CA ASP A 364 -0.31 5.15 6.02
C ASP A 364 0.33 3.80 6.38
N GLY A 365 -0.19 2.69 5.84
CA GLY A 365 0.37 1.35 6.05
C GLY A 365 1.77 1.20 5.44
N THR A 366 2.00 1.80 4.27
CA THR A 366 3.32 1.84 3.62
C THR A 366 4.30 2.68 4.43
N SER A 367 3.86 3.85 4.90
CA SER A 367 4.68 4.77 5.67
C SER A 367 5.07 4.19 7.03
N LEU A 368 4.14 3.52 7.73
CA LEU A 368 4.43 2.78 8.96
C LEU A 368 5.46 1.68 8.71
N TYR A 369 5.24 0.87 7.67
CA TYR A 369 6.16 -0.19 7.28
C TYR A 369 7.57 0.34 6.99
N GLN A 370 7.69 1.42 6.22
CA GLN A 370 8.99 2.00 5.85
C GLN A 370 9.73 2.50 7.08
N ALA A 371 9.04 3.18 7.99
CA ALA A 371 9.62 3.64 9.24
C ALA A 371 10.18 2.49 10.09
N VAL A 372 9.41 1.39 10.22
CA VAL A 372 9.86 0.19 10.94
C VAL A 372 11.02 -0.49 10.21
N ALA A 373 10.94 -0.62 8.88
CA ALA A 373 11.95 -1.28 8.06
C ALA A 373 13.31 -0.59 8.13
N VAL A 374 13.35 0.73 7.98
CA VAL A 374 14.61 1.50 8.04
C VAL A 374 15.30 1.34 9.39
N ILE A 375 14.55 1.48 10.48
CA ILE A 375 15.11 1.34 11.83
C ILE A 375 15.53 -0.10 12.11
N PHE A 376 14.74 -1.08 11.69
CA PHE A 376 15.09 -2.49 11.82
C PHE A 376 16.40 -2.81 11.08
N LEU A 377 16.53 -2.38 9.82
CA LEU A 377 17.73 -2.60 9.02
C LEU A 377 18.96 -1.91 9.62
N ALA A 378 18.80 -0.70 10.16
CA ALA A 378 19.87 -0.03 10.89
C ALA A 378 20.29 -0.82 12.14
N GLN A 379 19.33 -1.26 12.96
CA GLN A 379 19.59 -2.09 14.15
C GLN A 379 20.29 -3.41 13.80
N LEU A 380 19.91 -4.04 12.68
CA LEU A 380 20.51 -5.27 12.17
C LEU A 380 22.00 -5.11 11.85
N HIS A 381 22.39 -3.92 11.40
CA HIS A 381 23.78 -3.55 11.08
C HIS A 381 24.48 -2.81 12.24
N MET A 382 23.93 -2.89 13.46
CA MET A 382 24.47 -2.21 14.64
C MET A 382 24.58 -0.68 14.52
N ILE A 383 23.75 -0.07 13.67
CA ILE A 383 23.67 1.39 13.52
C ILE A 383 22.50 1.90 14.35
N ASP A 384 22.79 2.72 15.35
CA ASP A 384 21.77 3.42 16.12
C ASP A 384 21.46 4.77 15.46
N LEU A 385 20.25 4.92 14.90
CA LEU A 385 19.83 6.16 14.26
C LEU A 385 19.44 7.23 15.28
N THR A 386 20.05 8.41 15.14
CA THR A 386 19.78 9.58 15.98
C THR A 386 18.35 10.09 15.82
N PHE A 387 17.87 10.86 16.79
CA PHE A 387 16.56 11.51 16.69
C PHE A 387 16.44 12.39 15.44
N GLY A 388 17.51 13.09 15.04
CA GLY A 388 17.55 13.89 13.81
C GLY A 388 17.35 13.06 12.55
N GLN A 389 18.01 11.91 12.44
CA GLN A 389 17.81 10.98 11.31
C GLN A 389 16.40 10.38 11.30
N GLN A 390 15.82 10.10 12.47
CA GLN A 390 14.43 9.64 12.55
C GLN A 390 13.44 10.72 12.10
N LEU A 391 13.69 12.00 12.40
CA LEU A 391 12.89 13.10 11.86
C LEU A 391 13.02 13.19 10.34
N THR A 392 14.23 13.00 9.78
CA THR A 392 14.42 12.90 8.33
C THR A 392 13.58 11.76 7.74
N ILE A 393 13.54 10.58 8.38
CA ILE A 393 12.68 9.47 7.94
C ILE A 393 11.22 9.89 7.92
N VAL A 394 10.72 10.60 8.95
CA VAL A 394 9.33 11.08 8.97
C VAL A 394 9.04 11.95 7.76
N ILE A 395 9.90 12.94 7.49
CA ILE A 395 9.70 13.89 6.40
C ILE A 395 9.78 13.18 5.04
N THR A 396 10.83 12.38 4.81
CA THR A 396 11.04 11.73 3.51
C THR A 396 10.02 10.65 3.23
N THR A 397 9.61 9.88 4.24
CA THR A 397 8.53 8.88 4.11
C THR A 397 7.19 9.55 3.81
N THR A 398 6.88 10.66 4.49
CA THR A 398 5.63 11.40 4.25
C THR A 398 5.57 12.02 2.86
N LEU A 399 6.69 12.56 2.36
CA LEU A 399 6.76 13.09 0.99
C LEU A 399 6.71 11.96 -0.05
N ALA A 400 7.40 10.85 0.23
CA ALA A 400 7.42 9.67 -0.62
C ALA A 400 6.03 9.02 -0.78
N SER A 401 5.19 9.05 0.25
CA SER A 401 3.86 8.43 0.18
C SER A 401 2.90 9.13 -0.78
N ILE A 402 3.03 10.45 -0.97
CA ILE A 402 2.12 11.26 -1.81
C ILE A 402 2.25 10.90 -3.31
N GLY A 403 3.43 10.43 -3.73
CA GLY A 403 3.75 10.11 -5.13
C GLY A 403 3.91 8.62 -5.42
N SER A 404 3.62 7.75 -4.46
CA SER A 404 3.81 6.31 -4.68
C SER A 404 2.67 5.73 -5.51
N ALA A 405 2.99 4.82 -6.43
CA ALA A 405 1.97 4.13 -7.20
C ALA A 405 1.21 3.14 -6.30
N ALA A 406 -0.12 3.11 -6.42
CA ALA A 406 -1.02 2.25 -5.65
C ALA A 406 -1.02 0.79 -6.15
N VAL A 407 0.16 0.26 -6.46
CA VAL A 407 0.40 -1.06 -7.05
C VAL A 407 1.20 -1.94 -6.09
N PRO A 408 1.09 -3.28 -6.20
CA PRO A 408 1.80 -4.19 -5.31
C PRO A 408 3.30 -3.94 -5.27
N SER A 409 3.90 -4.05 -4.09
CA SER A 409 5.35 -3.89 -3.87
C SER A 409 5.96 -2.51 -4.22
N ALA A 410 5.15 -1.48 -4.52
CA ALA A 410 5.65 -0.11 -4.75
C ALA A 410 6.40 0.47 -3.53
N GLY A 411 6.00 0.05 -2.32
CA GLY A 411 6.63 0.47 -1.07
C GLY A 411 8.12 0.12 -0.96
N LEU A 412 8.60 -0.91 -1.66
CA LEU A 412 10.01 -1.30 -1.68
C LEU A 412 10.87 -0.34 -2.50
N VAL A 413 10.36 0.16 -3.63
CA VAL A 413 11.09 1.15 -4.44
C VAL A 413 11.25 2.45 -3.65
N MET A 414 10.19 2.88 -2.97
CA MET A 414 10.22 4.09 -2.16
C MET A 414 11.13 3.97 -0.93
N LEU A 415 11.34 2.75 -0.42
CA LEU A 415 12.26 2.50 0.69
C LEU A 415 13.72 2.81 0.33
N ILE A 416 14.11 2.72 -0.95
CA ILE A 416 15.44 3.12 -1.44
C ILE A 416 15.69 4.60 -1.13
N VAL A 417 14.71 5.45 -1.45
CA VAL A 417 14.79 6.91 -1.22
C VAL A 417 14.94 7.20 0.26
N VAL A 418 14.17 6.51 1.11
CA VAL A 418 14.21 6.72 2.57
C VAL A 418 15.55 6.26 3.15
N LEU A 419 16.07 5.08 2.76
CA LEU A 419 17.38 4.58 3.21
C LEU A 419 18.52 5.52 2.81
N ASN A 420 18.55 5.98 1.56
CA ASN A 420 19.53 6.94 1.08
C ASN A 420 19.46 8.27 1.86
N SER A 421 18.25 8.74 2.18
CA SER A 421 18.08 10.01 2.91
C SER A 421 18.73 10.05 4.29
N VAL A 422 18.95 8.87 4.90
CA VAL A 422 19.65 8.73 6.18
C VAL A 422 21.05 8.14 6.08
N GLY A 423 21.55 7.89 4.86
CA GLY A 423 22.90 7.39 4.59
C GLY A 423 23.08 5.88 4.82
N LEU A 424 22.02 5.10 4.58
CA LEU A 424 22.03 3.64 4.70
C LEU A 424 22.02 2.97 3.33
N ASN A 425 22.52 1.73 3.24
CA ASN A 425 22.64 0.99 1.99
C ASN A 425 21.26 0.51 1.47
N PRO A 426 20.81 0.93 0.28
CA PRO A 426 19.55 0.47 -0.31
C PRO A 426 19.47 -1.03 -0.59
N ALA A 427 20.61 -1.71 -0.80
CA ALA A 427 20.64 -3.15 -1.09
C ALA A 427 20.06 -3.99 0.06
N TRP A 428 20.01 -3.46 1.28
CA TRP A 428 19.42 -4.11 2.44
C TRP A 428 17.94 -4.45 2.29
N ILE A 429 17.24 -3.83 1.33
CA ILE A 429 15.86 -4.17 0.97
C ILE A 429 15.74 -5.65 0.59
N ALA A 430 16.80 -6.26 0.03
CA ALA A 430 16.82 -7.68 -0.29
C ALA A 430 16.60 -8.58 0.95
N ILE A 431 17.00 -8.14 2.14
CA ILE A 431 16.83 -8.88 3.40
C ILE A 431 15.35 -9.02 3.74
N ILE A 432 14.56 -7.96 3.59
CA ILE A 432 13.13 -7.94 3.97
C ILE A 432 12.20 -8.30 2.82
N PHE A 433 12.70 -8.32 1.59
CA PHE A 433 11.94 -8.66 0.39
C PHE A 433 11.10 -9.94 0.51
N PRO A 434 11.62 -11.06 1.08
CA PRO A 434 10.86 -12.30 1.16
C PRO A 434 9.58 -12.21 2.00
N VAL A 435 9.58 -11.39 3.07
CA VAL A 435 8.41 -11.20 3.94
C VAL A 435 7.50 -10.06 3.48
N ASP A 436 8.00 -9.17 2.61
CA ASP A 436 7.27 -7.99 2.12
C ASP A 436 5.91 -8.36 1.53
N ARG A 437 5.85 -9.45 0.74
CA ARG A 437 4.61 -9.84 0.07
C ARG A 437 3.45 -10.06 1.05
N ILE A 438 3.73 -10.62 2.22
CA ILE A 438 2.69 -10.87 3.23
C ILE A 438 2.34 -9.59 3.97
N LEU A 439 3.32 -8.78 4.33
CA LEU A 439 3.10 -7.50 4.99
C LEU A 439 2.32 -6.54 4.08
N ASP A 440 2.56 -6.58 2.77
CA ASP A 440 1.87 -5.76 1.75
C ASP A 440 0.36 -5.94 1.74
N MET A 441 -0.11 -7.16 1.96
CA MET A 441 -1.53 -7.46 2.11
C MET A 441 -2.14 -6.64 3.26
N PHE A 442 -1.49 -6.62 4.44
CA PHE A 442 -1.95 -5.84 5.59
C PHE A 442 -1.81 -4.33 5.37
N ARG A 443 -0.73 -3.87 4.73
CA ARG A 443 -0.52 -2.44 4.41
C ARG A 443 -1.66 -1.90 3.56
N THR A 444 -2.07 -2.68 2.55
CA THR A 444 -3.17 -2.31 1.66
C THR A 444 -4.49 -2.18 2.41
N VAL A 445 -4.77 -3.09 3.36
CA VAL A 445 -5.97 -3.01 4.21
C VAL A 445 -5.95 -1.75 5.07
N VAL A 446 -4.81 -1.38 5.66
CA VAL A 446 -4.65 -0.13 6.43
C VAL A 446 -5.00 1.07 5.57
N ASN A 447 -4.42 1.18 4.36
CA ASN A 447 -4.65 2.31 3.45
C ASN A 447 -6.14 2.44 3.08
N VAL A 448 -6.77 1.36 2.61
CA VAL A 448 -8.20 1.35 2.24
C VAL A 448 -9.10 1.66 3.43
N THR A 449 -8.73 1.20 4.63
CA THR A 449 -9.45 1.50 5.88
C THR A 449 -9.33 2.99 6.22
N GLY A 450 -8.13 3.56 6.11
CA GLY A 450 -7.87 4.98 6.32
C GLY A 450 -8.67 5.85 5.37
N ASP A 451 -8.65 5.55 4.06
CA ASP A 451 -9.42 6.27 3.04
C ASP A 451 -10.91 6.32 3.37
N SER A 452 -11.46 5.19 3.81
CA SER A 452 -12.88 5.06 4.16
C SER A 452 -13.25 5.87 5.41
N VAL A 453 -12.34 5.92 6.41
CA VAL A 453 -12.52 6.75 7.60
C VAL A 453 -12.42 8.23 7.26
N VAL A 454 -11.41 8.65 6.49
CA VAL A 454 -11.27 10.06 6.08
C VAL A 454 -12.45 10.50 5.24
N CYS A 455 -12.89 9.68 4.29
CA CYS A 455 -14.08 9.95 3.49
C CYS A 455 -15.33 10.14 4.38
N SER A 456 -15.52 9.29 5.39
CA SER A 456 -16.62 9.41 6.35
C SER A 456 -16.55 10.69 7.19
N ILE A 457 -15.34 11.13 7.58
CA ILE A 457 -15.13 12.38 8.33
C ILE A 457 -15.48 13.60 7.48
N ILE A 458 -15.02 13.62 6.22
CA ILE A 458 -15.33 14.71 5.30
C ILE A 458 -16.84 14.75 5.02
N ALA A 459 -17.47 13.60 4.79
CA ALA A 459 -18.90 13.48 4.56
C ALA A 459 -19.72 13.98 5.75
N ASP A 460 -19.39 13.58 6.98
CA ASP A 460 -20.10 14.08 8.17
C ASP A 460 -19.90 15.59 8.36
N GLY A 461 -18.68 16.08 8.11
CA GLY A 461 -18.35 17.50 8.21
C GLY A 461 -19.05 18.41 7.19
N GLU A 462 -19.47 17.87 6.05
CA GLU A 462 -20.27 18.58 5.02
C GLU A 462 -21.76 18.17 5.04
N ASN A 463 -22.21 17.43 6.07
CA ASN A 463 -23.58 16.92 6.23
C ASN A 463 -24.07 15.99 5.10
N MET A 464 -23.15 15.26 4.48
CA MET A 464 -23.37 14.33 3.36
C MET A 464 -23.18 12.86 3.79
N LEU A 465 -23.44 12.57 5.07
CA LEU A 465 -23.37 11.23 5.65
C LEU A 465 -24.73 10.80 6.20
N HIS A 466 -25.27 9.74 5.60
CA HIS A 466 -26.58 9.15 5.89
C HIS A 466 -26.42 7.67 6.24
N PHE A 467 -25.73 7.40 7.35
CA PHE A 467 -25.51 6.03 7.80
C PHE A 467 -26.81 5.39 8.30
N GLU A 468 -27.19 4.26 7.69
CA GLU A 468 -28.23 3.36 8.17
C GLU A 468 -27.59 2.02 8.56
N ASP A 469 -28.01 1.43 9.68
CA ASP A 469 -27.42 0.16 10.13
C ASP A 469 -27.87 -1.00 9.22
N ILE A 470 -26.94 -1.49 8.41
CA ILE A 470 -27.22 -2.50 7.40
C ILE A 470 -27.23 -3.89 8.06
N LYS A 471 -28.34 -4.62 7.86
CA LYS A 471 -28.47 -6.01 8.32
C LYS A 471 -27.48 -6.96 7.63
N ASP A 472 -27.20 -6.77 6.34
CA ASP A 472 -26.23 -7.57 5.56
C ASP A 472 -25.53 -6.76 4.45
N PRO A 473 -24.24 -6.39 4.60
CA PRO A 473 -23.48 -5.54 3.66
C PRO A 473 -23.09 -6.24 2.36
N SER A 474 -23.34 -7.55 2.24
CA SER A 474 -23.08 -8.24 0.99
C SER A 474 -24.22 -8.18 0.00
N LYS A 475 -25.41 -7.73 0.42
CA LYS A 475 -26.52 -7.50 -0.51
C LYS A 475 -26.19 -6.43 -1.54
N THR A 476 -25.26 -5.55 -1.22
CA THR A 476 -24.77 -4.48 -2.08
C THR A 476 -24.27 -4.97 -3.44
N PHE A 477 -23.74 -6.20 -3.50
CA PHE A 477 -23.20 -6.78 -4.74
C PHE A 477 -24.12 -7.87 -5.34
N ASP A 478 -25.36 -8.02 -4.84
CA ASP A 478 -26.32 -8.96 -5.43
C ASP A 478 -26.96 -8.32 -6.67
N LEU A 479 -27.01 -9.01 -7.81
CA LEU A 479 -27.59 -8.45 -9.04
C LEU A 479 -29.09 -8.12 -8.96
N ASP A 480 -29.78 -8.71 -7.98
CA ASP A 480 -31.22 -8.60 -7.77
C ASP A 480 -31.62 -7.51 -6.76
N SER A 481 -30.64 -6.77 -6.19
CA SER A 481 -30.87 -5.73 -5.18
C SER A 481 -31.18 -4.36 -5.74
#